data_AF-A0AAV0ZLL0-F1
#
_entry.id   AF-A0AAV0ZLL0-F1
#
_cell.length_a   1.000
_cell.length_b   1.000
_cell.length_c   1.000
_cell.angle_alpha   90.00
_cell.angle_beta   90.00
_cell.angle_gamma   90.00
#
_symmetry.space_group_name_H-M   'P 1'
#
loop_
_entity.id
_entity.type
_entity.pdbx_description
1 polymer ?
#
loop_
_entity_poly.entity_id
_entity_poly.type
_entity_poly.pdbx_seq_one_letter_code
_entity_poly.pdbx_strand_id
1 'polypeptide(L)'
;MRDMGREIIREESPRRPEERSRLWFHKDVVDGKEGVLGLALKLPRANAKCFSTKAFEKMERLRLLQLDEVTLDGDFEYVSRDLRWLSWNGLSQILINFYRENLVSIELKNSNLELLGNKTLWMVKLKILNLSHSHFLTQSPDFSNMPNLENLVLKDCPLLYAVSPTIGDLKKILLINLEDCLNQTTLIGSKCSVLNSKTV
;
A
#
# COMPACT_ATOMS: atom_id res chain seq x y z
N MET A 1 6.40 -17.48 16.44
CA MET A 1 6.88 -17.49 15.04
C MET A 1 7.52 -16.19 14.56
N ARG A 2 6.97 -14.99 14.87
CA ARG A 2 7.57 -13.71 14.42
C ARG A 2 9.00 -13.46 14.93
N ASP A 3 9.30 -13.88 16.16
CA ASP A 3 10.63 -13.69 16.77
C ASP A 3 11.71 -14.57 16.13
N MET A 4 11.40 -15.83 15.82
CA MET A 4 12.34 -16.74 15.16
C MET A 4 12.74 -16.22 13.77
N GLY A 5 11.78 -15.71 13.00
CA GLY A 5 12.07 -15.12 11.68
C GLY A 5 12.94 -13.86 11.76
N ARG A 6 12.83 -13.07 12.85
CA ARG A 6 13.71 -11.92 13.08
C ARG A 6 15.13 -12.34 13.48
N GLU A 7 15.25 -13.41 14.25
CA GLU A 7 16.55 -13.90 14.69
C GLU A 7 17.36 -14.46 13.53
N ILE A 8 16.74 -15.21 12.61
CA ILE A 8 17.39 -15.66 11.37
C ILE A 8 17.98 -14.48 10.58
N ILE A 9 17.25 -13.36 10.46
CA ILE A 9 17.75 -12.17 9.76
C ILE A 9 18.85 -11.46 10.55
N ARG A 10 18.83 -11.50 11.88
CA ARG A 10 19.95 -10.99 12.69
C ARG A 10 21.22 -11.80 12.46
N GLU A 11 21.09 -13.12 12.29
CA GLU A 11 22.20 -14.02 11.99
C GLU A 11 22.82 -13.78 10.61
N GLU A 12 22.07 -13.27 9.63
CA GLU A 12 22.63 -12.90 8.29
C GLU A 12 23.79 -11.91 8.42
N SER A 13 23.64 -10.90 9.28
CA SER A 13 24.71 -9.97 9.61
C SER A 13 24.55 -9.44 11.05
N PRO A 14 25.19 -10.09 12.04
CA PRO A 14 24.99 -9.74 13.44
C PRO A 14 25.48 -8.33 13.79
N ARG A 15 26.57 -7.88 13.16
CA ARG A 15 27.26 -6.62 13.47
C ARG A 15 26.95 -5.48 12.50
N ARG A 16 26.36 -5.76 11.34
CA ARG A 16 26.08 -4.77 10.29
C ARG A 16 24.61 -4.85 9.87
N PRO A 17 23.71 -4.25 10.65
CA PRO A 17 22.28 -4.30 10.37
C PRO A 17 21.95 -3.91 8.94
N GLU A 18 22.66 -2.93 8.38
CA GLU A 18 22.43 -2.37 7.05
C GLU A 18 22.72 -3.33 5.89
N GLU A 19 23.41 -4.44 6.15
CA GLU A 19 23.68 -5.51 5.17
C GLU A 19 22.64 -6.63 5.20
N ARG A 20 21.70 -6.59 6.15
CA ARG A 20 20.66 -7.60 6.28
C ARG A 20 19.66 -7.48 5.15
N SER A 21 19.08 -8.61 4.74
CA SER A 21 18.04 -8.62 3.71
C SER A 21 16.74 -7.93 4.16
N ARG A 22 16.52 -7.78 5.48
CA ARG A 22 15.36 -7.08 6.04
C ARG A 22 15.72 -6.16 7.21
N LEU A 23 15.11 -4.98 7.22
CA LEU A 23 15.31 -3.94 8.24
C LEU A 23 13.98 -3.56 8.91
N TRP A 24 13.99 -3.35 10.22
CA TRP A 24 12.80 -2.96 11.00
C TRP A 24 13.01 -1.78 11.96
N PHE A 25 14.26 -1.43 12.28
CA PHE A 25 14.56 -0.35 13.20
C PHE A 25 14.90 0.91 12.42
N HIS A 26 14.25 2.02 12.76
CA HIS A 26 14.42 3.31 12.08
C HIS A 26 15.88 3.80 11.98
N LYS A 27 16.76 3.37 12.89
CA LYS A 27 18.19 3.71 12.87
C LYS A 27 18.93 3.03 11.73
N ASP A 28 18.59 1.77 11.44
CA ASP A 28 19.26 0.95 10.42
C ASP A 28 18.81 1.35 9.00
N VAL A 29 17.66 2.01 8.89
CA VAL A 29 17.06 2.38 7.60
C VAL A 29 17.84 3.47 6.89
N VAL A 30 18.44 4.41 7.62
CA VAL A 30 19.24 5.49 7.03
C VAL A 30 20.47 4.94 6.30
N ASP A 31 20.98 3.79 6.75
CA ASP A 31 22.22 3.20 6.25
C ASP A 31 22.02 2.00 5.32
N GLY A 32 20.76 1.62 5.03
CA GLY A 32 20.44 0.41 4.27
C GLY A 32 21.11 0.35 2.89
N LYS A 33 21.53 -0.86 2.50
CA LYS A 33 22.34 -1.12 1.29
C LYS A 33 21.58 -1.94 0.24
N GLU A 34 22.24 -2.21 -0.88
CA GLU A 34 21.69 -2.88 -2.07
C GLU A 34 21.03 -4.24 -1.78
N GLY A 35 21.48 -4.96 -0.76
CA GLY A 35 20.95 -6.28 -0.38
C GLY A 35 19.57 -6.26 0.31
N VAL A 36 19.07 -5.08 0.71
CA VAL A 36 17.80 -4.97 1.45
C VAL A 36 16.62 -5.27 0.52
N LEU A 37 15.89 -6.34 0.82
CA LEU A 37 14.70 -6.78 0.11
C LEU A 37 13.40 -6.33 0.81
N GLY A 38 13.45 -6.07 2.11
CA GLY A 38 12.28 -5.69 2.89
C GLY A 38 12.58 -4.66 3.96
N LEU A 39 11.70 -3.67 4.07
CA LEU A 39 11.84 -2.58 5.01
C LEU A 39 10.54 -2.35 5.75
N ALA A 40 10.59 -2.29 7.08
CA ALA A 40 9.49 -1.82 7.90
C ALA A 40 9.95 -0.65 8.76
N LEU A 41 9.31 0.50 8.57
CA LEU A 41 9.44 1.67 9.42
C LEU A 41 8.15 1.83 10.20
N LYS A 42 8.21 1.60 11.51
CA LYS A 42 7.09 1.80 12.42
C LYS A 42 7.50 2.79 13.48
N LEU A 43 6.87 3.95 13.47
CA LEU A 43 7.11 4.97 14.48
C LEU A 43 5.94 5.05 15.46
N PRO A 44 6.20 5.33 16.76
CA PRO A 44 5.14 5.72 17.66
C PRO A 44 4.46 7.00 17.17
N ARG A 45 3.14 7.12 17.29
CA ARG A 45 2.37 8.32 16.92
C ARG A 45 2.93 9.63 17.47
N ALA A 46 3.48 9.61 18.68
CA ALA A 46 4.09 10.78 19.32
C ALA A 46 5.38 11.26 18.63
N ASN A 47 5.98 10.44 17.77
CA ASN A 47 7.27 10.67 17.12
C ASN A 47 7.15 10.64 15.59
N ALA A 48 6.02 11.12 15.04
CA ALA A 48 5.86 11.26 13.59
C ALA A 48 7.08 11.97 13.00
N LYS A 49 7.78 11.28 12.09
CA LYS A 49 9.03 11.77 11.51
C LYS A 49 8.91 11.74 10.00
N CYS A 50 9.39 12.82 9.39
CA CYS A 50 9.56 12.92 7.97
C CYS A 50 10.91 12.30 7.56
N PHE A 51 10.91 11.43 6.56
CA PHE A 51 12.11 10.89 5.93
C PHE A 51 12.18 11.33 4.47
N SER A 52 13.37 11.68 4.00
CA SER A 52 13.57 11.90 2.57
C SER A 52 13.49 10.57 1.83
N THR A 53 12.80 10.55 0.69
CA THR A 53 12.77 9.39 -0.22
C THR A 53 14.17 8.98 -0.71
N LYS A 54 15.16 9.89 -0.69
CA LYS A 54 16.56 9.57 -0.97
C LYS A 54 17.16 8.51 -0.04
N ALA A 55 16.57 8.29 1.14
CA ALA A 55 16.99 7.20 2.02
C ALA A 55 16.82 5.81 1.38
N PHE A 56 15.95 5.68 0.36
CA PHE A 56 15.72 4.42 -0.36
C PHE A 56 16.60 4.26 -1.60
N GLU A 57 17.38 5.27 -1.98
CA GLU A 57 18.15 5.30 -3.24
C GLU A 57 19.09 4.10 -3.38
N LYS A 58 19.75 3.69 -2.29
CA LYS A 58 20.67 2.54 -2.28
C LYS A 58 19.98 1.19 -2.11
N MET A 59 18.66 1.16 -1.87
CA MET A 59 17.88 -0.07 -1.67
C MET A 59 17.22 -0.50 -2.99
N GLU A 60 18.02 -0.60 -4.06
CA GLU A 60 17.53 -0.82 -5.42
C GLU A 60 16.74 -2.12 -5.58
N ARG A 61 16.96 -3.12 -4.71
CA ARG A 61 16.30 -4.43 -4.72
C ARG A 61 15.11 -4.52 -3.76
N LEU A 62 14.65 -3.39 -3.19
CA LEU A 62 13.57 -3.37 -2.22
C LEU A 62 12.26 -3.88 -2.82
N ARG A 63 11.70 -4.94 -2.23
CA ARG A 63 10.46 -5.59 -2.69
C ARG A 63 9.29 -5.39 -1.73
N LEU A 64 9.56 -5.17 -0.45
CA LEU A 64 8.54 -5.04 0.60
C LEU A 64 8.79 -3.74 1.36
N LEU A 65 7.79 -2.86 1.43
CA LEU A 65 7.87 -1.62 2.18
C LEU A 65 6.66 -1.47 3.10
N GLN A 66 6.91 -1.36 4.40
CA GLN A 66 5.91 -1.04 5.41
C GLN A 66 6.25 0.28 6.09
N LEU A 67 5.28 1.18 6.15
CA LEU A 67 5.38 2.50 6.74
C LEU A 67 4.18 2.71 7.67
N ASP A 68 4.41 2.84 8.98
CA ASP A 68 3.37 3.15 9.97
C ASP A 68 3.74 4.47 10.68
N GLU A 69 2.88 5.49 10.58
CA GLU A 69 3.09 6.82 11.19
C GLU A 69 4.36 7.53 10.66
N VAL A 70 4.63 7.33 9.36
CA VAL A 70 5.80 7.88 8.66
C VAL A 70 5.33 8.76 7.51
N THR A 71 5.90 9.96 7.42
CA THR A 71 5.78 10.81 6.24
C THR A 71 7.05 10.72 5.41
N LEU A 72 6.90 10.67 4.08
CA LEU A 72 8.02 10.75 3.15
C LEU A 72 7.98 12.10 2.44
N ASP A 73 9.16 12.66 2.19
CA ASP A 73 9.35 13.91 1.44
C ASP A 73 10.31 13.68 0.27
N GLY A 74 10.01 14.32 -0.86
CA GLY A 74 10.75 14.17 -2.11
C GLY A 74 10.10 13.22 -3.12
N ASP A 75 10.84 12.92 -4.18
CA ASP A 75 10.34 12.14 -5.31
C ASP A 75 10.31 10.64 -4.99
N PHE A 76 9.25 9.95 -5.38
CA PHE A 76 9.19 8.51 -5.25
C PHE A 76 10.09 7.77 -6.24
N GLU A 77 10.70 8.41 -7.25
CA GLU A 77 11.70 7.80 -8.15
C GLU A 77 12.81 7.03 -7.42
N TYR A 78 13.21 7.46 -6.21
CA TYR A 78 14.21 6.79 -5.39
C TYR A 78 13.74 5.48 -4.74
N VAL A 79 12.44 5.18 -4.76
CA VAL A 79 11.90 3.90 -4.25
C VAL A 79 12.10 2.82 -5.33
N SER A 80 12.59 1.64 -4.97
CA SER A 80 12.85 0.55 -5.92
C SER A 80 11.70 0.28 -6.91
N ARG A 81 12.06 0.01 -8.18
CA ARG A 81 11.14 -0.46 -9.23
C ARG A 81 10.73 -1.94 -9.07
N ASP A 82 11.43 -2.68 -8.22
CA ASP A 82 11.13 -4.08 -7.88
C ASP A 82 10.10 -4.21 -6.75
N LEU A 83 9.60 -3.08 -6.23
CA LEU A 83 8.62 -3.06 -5.15
C LEU A 83 7.38 -3.88 -5.54
N ARG A 84 7.05 -4.88 -4.70
CA ARG A 84 5.92 -5.79 -4.90
C ARG A 84 4.80 -5.59 -3.89
N TRP A 85 5.13 -5.11 -2.70
CA TRP A 85 4.16 -4.86 -1.64
C TRP A 85 4.48 -3.54 -0.95
N LEU A 86 3.44 -2.70 -0.84
CA LEU A 86 3.47 -1.45 -0.10
C LEU A 86 2.35 -1.48 0.94
N SER A 87 2.71 -1.33 2.21
CA SER A 87 1.77 -1.00 3.28
C SER A 87 2.14 0.35 3.86
N TRP A 88 1.21 1.30 3.81
CA TRP A 88 1.43 2.64 4.33
C TRP A 88 0.21 3.08 5.14
N ASN A 89 0.35 3.03 6.45
CA ASN A 89 -0.72 3.40 7.36
C ASN A 89 -0.62 4.89 7.73
N GLY A 90 -1.75 5.61 7.62
CA GLY A 90 -1.81 7.02 7.99
C GLY A 90 -1.23 7.95 6.94
N LEU A 91 -1.23 7.56 5.67
CA LEU A 91 -0.76 8.42 4.59
C LEU A 91 -1.69 9.63 4.45
N SER A 92 -1.16 10.82 4.74
CA SER A 92 -1.88 12.10 4.68
C SER A 92 -1.48 12.95 3.47
N GLN A 93 -0.75 12.36 2.50
CA GLN A 93 -0.18 13.07 1.35
C GLN A 93 -0.68 12.49 0.03
N ILE A 94 -0.68 13.31 -1.02
CA ILE A 94 -1.03 12.90 -2.38
C ILE A 94 0.13 12.09 -2.96
N LEU A 95 -0.13 10.87 -3.41
CA LEU A 95 0.83 10.07 -4.18
C LEU A 95 0.78 10.48 -5.65
N ILE A 96 1.48 11.56 -6.00
CA ILE A 96 1.69 11.93 -7.39
C ILE A 96 2.75 11.00 -7.99
N ASN A 97 2.47 10.40 -9.15
CA ASN A 97 3.41 9.59 -9.94
C ASN A 97 4.01 8.34 -9.26
N PHE A 98 3.35 7.79 -8.23
CA PHE A 98 3.76 6.52 -7.64
C PHE A 98 3.38 5.33 -8.54
N TYR A 99 4.12 5.13 -9.63
CA TYR A 99 3.95 4.00 -10.55
C TYR A 99 5.06 2.97 -10.38
N ARG A 100 4.67 1.73 -10.09
CA ARG A 100 5.59 0.60 -9.99
C ARG A 100 4.96 -0.62 -10.66
N GLU A 101 5.52 -1.00 -11.80
CA GLU A 101 5.01 -2.10 -12.63
C GLU A 101 4.95 -3.44 -11.89
N ASN A 102 5.84 -3.63 -10.90
CA ASN A 102 5.96 -4.87 -10.13
C ASN A 102 5.06 -4.94 -8.89
N LEU A 103 4.29 -3.89 -8.58
CA LEU A 103 3.39 -3.90 -7.43
C LEU A 103 2.29 -4.93 -7.59
N VAL A 104 2.19 -5.80 -6.60
CA VAL A 104 1.17 -6.84 -6.49
C VAL A 104 0.12 -6.44 -5.45
N SER A 105 0.50 -5.69 -4.42
CA SER A 105 -0.40 -5.30 -3.35
C SER A 105 -0.07 -3.91 -2.80
N ILE A 106 -1.12 -3.12 -2.62
CA ILE A 106 -1.11 -1.79 -2.03
C ILE A 106 -2.11 -1.79 -0.87
N GLU A 107 -1.63 -1.46 0.33
CA GLU A 107 -2.42 -1.33 1.55
C GLU A 107 -2.23 0.05 2.17
N LEU A 108 -3.15 0.98 1.90
CA LEU A 108 -3.11 2.36 2.35
C LEU A 108 -4.22 2.62 3.37
N LYS A 109 -4.13 1.94 4.51
CA LYS A 109 -5.13 2.03 5.58
C LYS A 109 -5.07 3.40 6.26
N ASN A 110 -6.20 3.85 6.81
CA ASN A 110 -6.29 5.12 7.55
C ASN A 110 -5.74 6.32 6.75
N SER A 111 -5.86 6.30 5.41
CA SER A 111 -5.18 7.25 4.53
C SER A 111 -6.17 8.20 3.87
N ASN A 112 -5.78 9.48 3.76
CA ASN A 112 -6.57 10.52 3.10
C ASN A 112 -6.10 10.67 1.66
N LEU A 113 -6.41 9.64 0.86
CA LEU A 113 -5.97 9.59 -0.53
C LEU A 113 -6.90 10.38 -1.43
N GLU A 114 -6.41 11.49 -1.95
CA GLU A 114 -6.82 11.99 -3.26
C GLU A 114 -5.95 11.30 -4.32
N LEU A 115 -6.36 10.09 -4.74
CA LEU A 115 -5.75 9.46 -5.91
C LEU A 115 -6.16 10.26 -7.15
N LEU A 116 -5.33 11.24 -7.52
CA LEU A 116 -5.44 11.91 -8.82
C LEU A 116 -5.18 10.86 -9.90
N GLY A 117 -6.27 10.34 -10.44
CA GLY A 117 -6.30 9.35 -11.52
C GLY A 117 -5.68 9.92 -12.78
N ASN A 118 -4.35 9.94 -12.84
CA ASN A 118 -3.66 10.19 -14.08
C ASN A 118 -3.83 8.93 -14.95
N LYS A 119 -4.50 9.09 -16.08
CA LYS A 119 -4.97 8.01 -16.98
C LYS A 119 -3.85 7.13 -17.57
N THR A 120 -2.59 7.43 -17.27
CA THR A 120 -1.41 6.88 -17.93
C THR A 120 -0.73 5.73 -17.19
N LEU A 121 -1.16 5.39 -15.96
CA LEU A 121 -0.40 4.50 -15.08
C LEU A 121 -1.04 3.11 -14.95
N TRP A 122 -0.62 2.13 -15.75
CA TRP A 122 -1.16 0.75 -15.80
C TRP A 122 -0.57 -0.20 -14.75
N MET A 123 -1.24 -0.37 -13.61
CA MET A 123 -0.82 -1.29 -12.54
C MET A 123 -1.25 -2.74 -12.86
N VAL A 124 -0.72 -3.29 -13.95
CA VAL A 124 -1.14 -4.61 -14.48
C VAL A 124 -0.89 -5.75 -13.50
N LYS A 125 0.15 -5.71 -12.65
CA LYS A 125 0.44 -6.81 -11.71
C LYS A 125 -0.32 -6.70 -10.39
N LEU A 126 -1.06 -5.59 -10.17
CA LEU A 126 -1.75 -5.35 -8.91
C LEU A 126 -2.93 -6.30 -8.76
N LYS A 127 -2.94 -7.02 -7.64
CA LYS A 127 -3.98 -7.98 -7.23
C LYS A 127 -4.75 -7.53 -6.01
N ILE A 128 -4.16 -6.72 -5.13
CA ILE A 128 -4.77 -6.32 -3.87
C ILE A 128 -4.70 -4.81 -3.71
N LEU A 129 -5.85 -4.18 -3.51
CA LEU A 129 -5.97 -2.78 -3.14
C LEU A 129 -6.80 -2.67 -1.85
N ASN A 130 -6.18 -2.18 -0.79
CA ASN A 130 -6.82 -1.96 0.49
C ASN A 130 -6.73 -0.49 0.88
N LEU A 131 -7.87 0.18 0.94
CA LEU A 131 -8.08 1.57 1.33
C LEU A 131 -9.02 1.65 2.56
N SER A 132 -9.02 0.62 3.41
CA SER A 132 -9.88 0.59 4.60
C SER A 132 -9.56 1.68 5.60
N HIS A 133 -10.57 2.09 6.37
CA HIS A 133 -10.50 3.12 7.39
C HIS A 133 -10.13 4.51 6.84
N SER A 134 -10.28 4.73 5.53
CA SER A 134 -10.08 6.03 4.90
C SER A 134 -11.30 6.90 5.12
N HIS A 135 -11.41 7.47 6.33
CA HIS A 135 -12.60 8.20 6.79
C HIS A 135 -12.97 9.42 5.95
N PHE A 136 -12.02 9.98 5.20
CA PHE A 136 -12.21 11.12 4.31
C PHE A 136 -12.34 10.74 2.82
N LEU A 137 -12.31 9.45 2.49
CA LEU A 137 -12.49 8.98 1.11
C LEU A 137 -13.94 9.18 0.69
N THR A 138 -14.16 10.06 -0.28
CA THR A 138 -15.51 10.38 -0.79
C THR A 138 -15.88 9.58 -2.04
N GLN A 139 -14.89 9.27 -2.88
CA GLN A 139 -15.03 8.49 -4.11
C GLN A 139 -13.90 7.47 -4.23
N SER A 140 -14.17 6.31 -4.84
CA SER A 140 -13.11 5.33 -5.13
C SER A 140 -12.21 5.79 -6.30
N PRO A 141 -10.97 5.26 -6.41
CA PRO A 141 -10.16 5.47 -7.61
C PRO A 141 -10.79 4.84 -8.85
N ASP A 142 -10.32 5.26 -10.02
CA ASP A 142 -10.56 4.59 -11.30
C ASP A 142 -9.83 3.22 -11.33
N PHE A 143 -10.52 2.17 -11.77
CA PHE A 143 -10.01 0.81 -11.81
C PHE A 143 -9.59 0.31 -13.20
N SER A 144 -9.75 1.13 -14.25
CA SER A 144 -9.41 0.77 -15.64
C SER A 144 -7.95 0.38 -15.83
N ASN A 145 -7.07 0.89 -14.96
CA ASN A 145 -5.64 0.65 -14.98
C ASN A 145 -5.18 -0.53 -14.11
N MET A 146 -6.11 -1.24 -13.45
CA MET A 146 -5.85 -2.38 -12.57
C MET A 146 -6.58 -3.64 -13.06
N PRO A 147 -6.32 -4.11 -14.30
CA PRO A 147 -7.11 -5.17 -14.94
C PRO A 147 -7.03 -6.55 -14.24
N ASN A 148 -6.03 -6.74 -13.37
CA ASN A 148 -5.82 -8.00 -12.64
C ASN A 148 -6.15 -7.91 -11.16
N LEU A 149 -6.91 -6.89 -10.73
CA LEU A 149 -7.32 -6.73 -9.34
C LEU A 149 -8.19 -7.92 -8.90
N GLU A 150 -7.78 -8.58 -7.81
CA GLU A 150 -8.44 -9.75 -7.22
C GLU A 150 -9.15 -9.39 -5.90
N ASN A 151 -8.62 -8.45 -5.11
CA ASN A 151 -9.20 -8.04 -3.83
C ASN A 151 -9.25 -6.52 -3.70
N LEU A 152 -10.46 -5.99 -3.50
CA LEU A 152 -10.72 -4.58 -3.20
C LEU A 152 -11.30 -4.47 -1.79
N VAL A 153 -10.63 -3.71 -0.91
CA VAL A 153 -11.08 -3.49 0.46
C VAL A 153 -11.25 -1.99 0.71
N LEU A 154 -12.48 -1.58 0.96
CA LEU A 154 -12.94 -0.22 1.24
C LEU A 154 -13.74 -0.17 2.56
N LYS A 155 -13.44 -1.10 3.48
CA LYS A 155 -14.12 -1.21 4.78
C LYS A 155 -13.95 0.06 5.63
N ASP A 156 -15.00 0.46 6.36
CA ASP A 156 -15.01 1.60 7.28
C ASP A 156 -14.60 2.90 6.58
N CYS A 157 -15.25 3.19 5.46
CA CYS A 157 -15.13 4.44 4.72
C CYS A 157 -16.45 5.23 4.81
N PRO A 158 -16.74 5.90 5.94
CA PRO A 158 -18.03 6.53 6.20
C PRO A 158 -18.46 7.59 5.18
N LEU A 159 -17.51 8.32 4.58
CA LEU A 159 -17.82 9.37 3.60
C LEU A 159 -17.88 8.87 2.15
N LEU A 160 -17.62 7.59 1.90
CA LEU A 160 -17.60 7.02 0.55
C LEU A 160 -19.04 6.94 0.01
N TYR A 161 -19.37 7.80 -0.96
CA TYR A 161 -20.70 7.83 -1.58
C TYR A 161 -20.71 7.37 -3.04
N ALA A 162 -19.55 7.29 -3.70
CA ALA A 162 -19.46 6.84 -5.09
C ALA A 162 -18.30 5.87 -5.29
N VAL A 163 -18.58 4.75 -5.97
CA VAL A 163 -17.58 3.81 -6.46
C VAL A 163 -17.49 3.98 -7.98
N SER A 164 -16.26 4.03 -8.52
CA SER A 164 -16.01 4.21 -9.95
C SER A 164 -16.73 3.14 -10.77
N PRO A 165 -17.47 3.50 -11.83
CA PRO A 165 -18.17 2.54 -12.69
C PRO A 165 -17.27 1.47 -13.32
N THR A 166 -15.98 1.79 -13.48
CA THR A 166 -14.92 0.90 -13.99
C THR A 166 -14.72 -0.36 -13.12
N ILE A 167 -15.29 -0.39 -11.92
CA ILE A 167 -15.37 -1.61 -11.10
C ILE A 167 -16.08 -2.76 -11.84
N GLY A 168 -17.04 -2.43 -12.72
CA GLY A 168 -17.75 -3.40 -13.56
C GLY A 168 -16.87 -4.07 -14.62
N ASP A 169 -15.71 -3.47 -14.93
CA ASP A 169 -14.76 -3.99 -15.93
C ASP A 169 -13.74 -4.97 -15.32
N LEU A 170 -13.71 -5.12 -13.99
CA LEU A 170 -12.76 -5.98 -13.27
C LEU A 170 -13.12 -7.47 -13.42
N LYS A 171 -12.50 -8.14 -14.40
CA LYS A 171 -12.76 -9.56 -14.72
C LYS A 171 -12.20 -10.57 -13.71
N LYS A 172 -11.23 -10.16 -12.88
CA LYS A 172 -10.52 -11.05 -11.94
C LYS A 172 -10.89 -10.82 -10.48
N ILE A 173 -11.83 -9.91 -10.20
CA ILE A 173 -12.21 -9.57 -8.83
C ILE A 173 -12.81 -10.80 -8.14
N LEU A 174 -12.26 -11.14 -6.97
CA LEU A 174 -12.67 -12.24 -6.12
C LEU A 174 -13.38 -11.73 -4.87
N LEU A 175 -12.97 -10.56 -4.36
CA LEU A 175 -13.51 -9.97 -3.14
C LEU A 175 -13.64 -8.45 -3.29
N ILE A 176 -14.81 -7.94 -2.88
CA ILE A 176 -15.07 -6.52 -2.65
C ILE A 176 -15.62 -6.39 -1.23
N ASN A 177 -14.91 -5.68 -0.36
CA ASN A 177 -15.37 -5.38 1.00
C ASN A 177 -15.72 -3.89 1.12
N LEU A 178 -17.01 -3.62 1.36
CA LEU A 178 -17.60 -2.29 1.58
C LEU A 178 -18.32 -2.22 2.95
N GLU A 179 -17.95 -3.09 3.88
CA GLU A 179 -18.50 -3.11 5.24
C GLU A 179 -18.28 -1.74 5.92
N ASP A 180 -19.24 -1.28 6.71
CA ASP A 180 -19.16 -0.01 7.47
C ASP A 180 -19.01 1.28 6.62
N CYS A 181 -19.42 1.26 5.34
CA CYS A 181 -19.58 2.47 4.54
C CYS A 181 -21.01 3.05 4.72
N LEU A 182 -21.13 4.32 5.13
CA LEU A 182 -22.41 4.91 5.58
C LEU A 182 -23.39 5.28 4.45
N ASN A 183 -22.99 5.27 3.17
CA ASN A 183 -23.82 5.72 2.05
C ASN A 183 -24.01 4.61 0.98
N GLN A 184 -24.93 3.67 1.22
CA GLN A 184 -25.27 2.59 0.27
C GLN A 184 -26.30 3.03 -0.81
N THR A 185 -26.12 4.19 -1.43
CA THR A 185 -27.03 4.65 -2.49
C THR A 185 -26.25 5.10 -3.70
N THR A 186 -26.00 4.14 -4.60
CA THR A 186 -26.13 4.17 -6.07
C THR A 186 -25.06 3.27 -6.71
N LEU A 187 -25.19 1.95 -6.55
CA LEU A 187 -24.47 1.01 -7.41
C LEU A 187 -25.17 1.03 -8.79
N ILE A 188 -24.65 1.86 -9.70
CA ILE A 188 -25.17 1.96 -11.07
C ILE A 188 -24.89 0.64 -11.81
N GLY A 189 -25.96 -0.13 -12.06
CA GLY A 189 -26.17 -0.81 -13.33
C GLY A 189 -25.40 -2.09 -13.68
N SER A 190 -24.47 -2.60 -12.87
CA SER A 190 -23.82 -3.88 -13.16
C SER A 190 -23.76 -4.77 -11.92
N LYS A 191 -23.95 -6.07 -12.14
CA LYS A 191 -24.04 -7.16 -11.14
C LYS A 191 -22.89 -7.11 -10.11
N CYS A 192 -23.03 -6.31 -9.06
CA CYS A 192 -22.26 -6.47 -7.84
C CYS A 192 -23.03 -7.43 -6.94
N SER A 193 -22.71 -8.71 -7.03
CA SER A 193 -22.93 -9.60 -5.89
C SER A 193 -22.09 -9.06 -4.73
N VAL A 194 -22.72 -8.32 -3.83
CA VAL A 194 -22.19 -8.04 -2.50
C VAL A 194 -22.04 -9.41 -1.84
N LEU A 195 -20.86 -10.00 -1.97
CA LEU A 195 -20.50 -11.19 -1.21
C LEU A 195 -20.17 -10.70 0.20
N ASN A 196 -21.22 -10.56 1.02
CA ASN A 196 -21.06 -10.72 2.45
C ASN A 196 -20.36 -12.07 2.67
N SER A 197 -19.23 -12.02 3.37
CA SER A 197 -18.36 -13.12 3.75
C SER A 197 -18.99 -14.52 3.70
N LYS A 198 -18.46 -15.40 2.84
CA LYS A 198 -18.43 -16.83 3.19
C LYS A 198 -17.19 -17.05 4.06
N THR A 199 -17.37 -16.92 5.36
CA THR A 199 -16.49 -17.59 6.32
C THR A 199 -16.72 -19.09 6.13
N VAL A 200 -15.68 -19.83 5.74
CA VAL A 200 -15.68 -21.30 5.79
C VAL A 200 -15.44 -21.73 7.23
#